data_AF-A0A084T0Z0-F1
#
_entry.id   AF-A0A084T0Z0-F1
#
_cell.length_a   1.000
_cell.length_b   1.000
_cell.length_c   1.000
_cell.angle_alpha   90.00
_cell.angle_beta   90.00
_cell.angle_gamma   90.00
#
_symmetry.space_group_name_H-M   'P 1'
#
loop_
_entity.id
_entity.type
_entity.pdbx_description
1 polymer ?
#
loop_
_entity_poly.entity_id
_entity_poly.type
_entity_poly.pdbx_seq_one_letter_code
_entity_poly.pdbx_strand_id
1 'polypeptide(L)'
;MDKAQLQRAFVDAYHQGDEARAREWLRQLGARPRTVLEALFEEPDAIVRQAAAFGLGELGGAASVRRLEQQLALEEARGDHDAASVIEAITDALGRIAEASARVGLLRQVERLPGAKTAPADVNTLARALWRRRHPEILLAVQRALGRLTMPTAASLRGLAVLLEKSPEELGVWVEDPAVSIEQKAEVLTVLEEEVPDTLVPVLPAFIFTASVQAPLAVHERGEASYYCERLFILLFLHAERVIPALTAAARAELRGMARTLVAAKSQRCALRAVSMLQFVGQSEDLALLEAHRPEDATLAAVFDDVARAVRHRAAQIPPVGSAD
;
A
#
# COMPACT_ATOMS: atom_id res chain seq x y z
N MET A 1 39.14 11.17 16.52
CA MET A 1 38.05 12.04 17.02
C MET A 1 37.68 11.54 18.41
N ASP A 2 37.58 12.42 19.40
CA ASP A 2 37.21 12.04 20.78
C ASP A 2 35.71 11.69 20.86
N LYS A 3 35.32 10.88 21.86
CA LYS A 3 33.94 10.47 22.16
C LYS A 3 33.00 11.67 22.30
N ALA A 4 33.43 12.75 22.95
CA ALA A 4 32.61 13.97 23.09
C ALA A 4 32.34 14.64 21.74
N GLN A 5 33.32 14.64 20.84
CA GLN A 5 33.17 15.18 19.49
C GLN A 5 32.21 14.30 18.65
N LEU A 6 32.28 12.98 18.81
CA LEU A 6 31.33 12.04 18.16
C LEU A 6 29.89 12.25 18.64
N GLN A 7 29.70 12.41 19.96
CA GLN A 7 28.39 12.69 20.55
C GLN A 7 27.82 14.01 20.02
N ARG A 8 28.63 15.06 19.98
CA ARG A 8 28.20 16.36 19.45
C ARG A 8 27.85 16.29 17.97
N ALA A 9 28.69 15.64 17.16
CA ALA A 9 28.41 15.47 15.73
C ALA A 9 27.13 14.66 15.46
N PHE A 10 26.81 13.67 16.32
CA PHE A 10 25.55 12.94 16.27
C PHE A 10 24.35 13.83 16.56
N VAL A 11 24.38 14.60 17.66
CA VAL A 11 23.30 15.53 18.04
C VAL A 11 23.13 16.62 16.98
N ASP A 12 24.22 17.19 16.49
CA ASP A 12 24.20 18.24 15.46
C ASP A 12 23.58 17.72 14.15
N ALA A 13 23.89 16.48 13.75
CA ALA A 13 23.28 15.86 12.56
C ALA A 13 21.78 15.61 12.75
N TYR A 14 21.36 15.13 13.93
CA TYR A 14 19.95 14.97 14.25
C TYR A 14 19.20 16.31 14.22
N HIS A 15 19.74 17.34 14.86
CA HIS A 15 19.15 18.68 14.92
C HIS A 15 19.00 19.32 13.53
N GLN A 16 19.91 19.01 12.59
CA GLN A 16 19.82 19.46 11.20
C GLN A 16 18.79 18.67 10.36
N GLY A 17 18.15 17.65 10.92
CA GLY A 17 17.26 16.74 10.20
C GLY A 17 17.99 15.74 9.29
N ASP A 18 19.32 15.65 9.37
CA ASP A 18 20.12 14.72 8.58
C ASP A 18 20.21 13.36 9.30
N GLU A 19 19.09 12.62 9.29
CA GLU A 19 19.01 11.33 9.95
C GLU A 19 20.00 10.29 9.38
N ALA A 20 20.30 10.35 8.08
CA ALA A 20 21.24 9.44 7.44
C ALA A 20 22.63 9.60 8.04
N ARG A 21 23.07 10.85 8.22
CA ARG A 21 24.33 11.18 8.88
C ARG A 21 24.29 10.89 10.38
N ALA A 22 23.17 11.14 11.06
CA ALA A 22 22.99 10.77 12.46
C ALA A 22 23.15 9.25 12.68
N ARG A 23 22.57 8.42 11.79
CA ARG A 23 22.75 6.95 11.80
C ARG A 23 24.20 6.55 11.59
N GLU A 24 24.90 7.22 10.69
CA GLU A 24 26.32 6.96 10.46
C GLU A 24 27.15 7.27 11.71
N TRP A 25 26.93 8.42 12.35
CA TRP A 25 27.59 8.74 13.62
C TRP A 25 27.24 7.76 14.73
N LEU A 26 25.99 7.30 14.80
CA LEU A 26 25.56 6.30 15.76
C LEU A 26 26.34 4.98 15.63
N ARG A 27 26.63 4.53 14.39
CA ARG A 27 27.50 3.35 14.16
C ARG A 27 28.92 3.57 14.68
N GLN A 28 29.40 4.81 14.64
CA GLN A 28 30.74 5.20 15.07
C GLN A 28 30.86 5.44 16.58
N LEU A 29 29.76 5.49 17.34
CA LEU A 29 29.77 5.65 18.81
C LEU A 29 30.43 4.48 19.58
N GLY A 30 30.86 3.42 18.88
CA GLY A 30 31.73 2.37 19.41
C GLY A 30 31.00 1.20 20.06
N ALA A 31 31.65 0.48 20.98
CA ALA A 31 31.16 -0.81 21.51
C ALA A 31 29.95 -0.72 22.45
N ARG A 32 29.61 0.47 22.97
CA ARG A 32 28.49 0.68 23.91
C ARG A 32 27.69 1.95 23.57
N PRO A 33 27.08 2.02 22.37
CA PRO A 33 26.34 3.21 21.94
C PRO A 33 25.13 3.47 22.83
N ARG A 34 24.50 2.40 23.36
CA ARG A 34 23.38 2.47 24.29
C ARG A 34 23.68 3.27 25.55
N THR A 35 24.80 2.97 26.23
CA THR A 35 25.20 3.70 27.45
C THR A 35 25.46 5.18 27.18
N VAL A 36 25.95 5.51 25.99
CA VAL A 36 26.10 6.91 25.57
C VAL A 36 24.74 7.58 25.44
N LEU A 37 23.81 6.96 24.73
CA LEU A 37 22.46 7.52 24.51
C LEU A 37 21.68 7.64 25.82
N GLU A 38 21.80 6.66 26.73
CA GLU A 38 21.19 6.73 28.06
C GLU A 38 21.70 7.92 28.87
N ALA A 39 22.98 8.27 28.75
CA ALA A 39 23.53 9.46 29.41
C ALA A 39 23.01 10.77 28.79
N LEU A 40 22.73 10.80 27.48
CA LEU A 40 22.16 11.98 26.82
C LEU A 40 20.74 12.32 27.30
N PHE A 41 19.99 11.36 27.85
CA PHE A 41 18.69 11.64 28.47
C PHE A 41 18.77 12.43 29.78
N GLU A 42 19.93 12.44 30.43
CA GLU A 42 20.14 13.21 31.67
C GLU A 42 20.47 14.68 31.37
N GLU A 43 20.72 15.03 30.10
CA GLU A 43 21.07 16.39 29.69
C GLU A 43 19.84 17.33 29.74
N PRO A 44 20.04 18.60 30.15
CA PRO A 44 18.94 19.56 30.26
C PRO A 44 18.38 19.98 28.89
N ASP A 45 19.19 19.92 27.84
CA ASP A 45 18.81 20.31 26.49
C ASP A 45 17.86 19.26 25.86
N ALA A 46 16.68 19.72 25.46
CA ALA A 46 15.64 18.89 24.85
C ALA A 46 16.09 18.27 23.52
N ILE A 47 16.88 18.99 22.71
CA ILE A 47 17.38 18.48 21.42
C ILE A 47 18.32 17.29 21.65
N VAL A 48 19.13 17.35 22.71
CA VAL A 48 20.02 16.25 23.11
C VAL A 48 19.21 15.03 23.55
N ARG A 49 18.13 15.22 24.31
CA ARG A 49 17.22 14.13 24.72
C ARG A 49 16.45 13.55 23.54
N GLN A 50 15.99 14.37 22.60
CA GLN A 50 15.37 13.90 21.35
C GLN A 50 16.34 13.06 20.52
N ALA A 51 17.59 13.51 20.38
CA ALA A 51 18.63 12.73 19.70
C ALA A 51 18.90 11.39 20.40
N ALA A 52 18.85 11.36 21.74
CA ALA A 52 18.95 10.13 22.52
C ALA A 52 17.80 9.15 22.21
N ALA A 53 16.56 9.65 22.16
CA ALA A 53 15.38 8.88 21.79
C ALA A 53 15.50 8.32 20.37
N PHE A 54 15.91 9.17 19.41
CA PHE A 54 16.20 8.76 18.04
C PHE A 54 17.22 7.62 18.00
N GLY A 55 18.36 7.78 18.67
CA GLY A 55 19.42 6.78 18.68
C GLY A 55 19.01 5.46 19.31
N LEU A 56 18.24 5.48 20.40
CA LEU A 56 17.71 4.23 21.00
C LEU A 56 16.67 3.56 20.10
N GLY A 57 15.88 4.36 19.37
CA GLY A 57 14.99 3.91 18.29
C GLY A 57 15.75 3.14 17.22
N GLU A 58 16.86 3.68 16.73
CA GLU A 58 17.73 3.06 15.73
C GLU A 58 18.42 1.78 16.23
N LEU A 59 18.85 1.74 17.49
CA LEU A 59 19.42 0.52 18.08
C LEU A 59 18.36 -0.58 18.27
N GLY A 60 17.13 -0.17 18.59
CA GLY A 60 16.00 -1.05 18.84
C GLY A 60 16.21 -2.11 19.92
N GLY A 61 15.35 -3.13 19.88
CA GLY A 61 15.34 -4.25 20.82
C GLY A 61 14.69 -3.94 22.17
N ALA A 62 14.37 -5.00 22.91
CA ALA A 62 13.58 -4.93 24.14
C ALA A 62 14.19 -4.03 25.23
N ALA A 63 15.52 -3.94 25.30
CA ALA A 63 16.17 -3.05 26.26
C ALA A 63 16.00 -1.57 25.88
N SER A 64 15.92 -1.21 24.59
CA SER A 64 15.68 0.17 24.17
C SER A 64 14.24 0.56 24.43
N VAL A 65 13.29 -0.35 24.16
CA VAL A 65 11.87 -0.17 24.50
C VAL A 65 11.72 0.14 25.99
N ARG A 66 12.25 -0.71 26.88
CA ARG A 66 12.16 -0.47 28.33
C ARG A 66 12.73 0.88 28.75
N ARG A 67 13.88 1.28 28.20
CA ARG A 67 14.51 2.56 28.55
C ARG A 67 13.71 3.76 28.04
N LEU A 68 13.14 3.67 26.83
CA LEU A 68 12.27 4.68 26.23
C LEU A 68 10.95 4.81 27.02
N GLU A 69 10.31 3.71 27.40
CA GLU A 69 9.10 3.71 28.25
C GLU A 69 9.37 4.37 29.61
N GLN A 70 10.52 4.06 30.22
CA GLN A 70 10.95 4.72 31.46
C GLN A 70 11.17 6.22 31.25
N GLN A 71 11.80 6.62 30.14
CA GLN A 71 12.01 8.05 29.85
C GLN A 71 10.70 8.77 29.58
N LEU A 72 9.76 8.13 28.87
CA LEU A 72 8.44 8.70 28.58
C LEU A 72 7.74 9.11 29.88
N ALA A 73 7.69 8.22 30.87
CA ALA A 73 7.11 8.51 32.18
C ALA A 73 7.81 9.67 32.91
N LEU A 74 9.13 9.83 32.74
CA LEU A 74 9.89 10.94 33.32
C LEU A 74 9.58 12.27 32.64
N GLU A 75 9.51 12.32 31.30
CA GLU A 75 9.19 13.55 30.56
C GLU A 75 7.72 13.95 30.77
N GLU A 76 6.80 13.00 30.82
CA GLU A 76 5.38 13.26 31.16
C GLU A 76 5.22 13.89 32.54
N ALA A 77 6.05 13.48 33.51
CA ALA A 77 6.05 14.05 34.86
C ALA A 77 6.76 15.41 34.95
N ARG A 78 7.57 15.79 33.95
CA ARG A 78 8.42 16.99 33.97
C ARG A 78 7.60 18.28 33.78
N GLY A 79 6.54 18.22 32.98
CA GLY A 79 5.55 19.30 32.84
C GLY A 79 6.09 20.63 32.29
N ASP A 80 7.29 20.64 31.70
CA ASP A 80 7.85 21.80 31.01
C ASP A 80 7.44 21.80 29.51
N HIS A 81 7.61 22.95 28.84
CA HIS A 81 7.21 23.09 27.44
C HIS A 81 8.09 22.24 26.50
N ASP A 82 9.32 21.95 26.90
CA ASP A 82 10.29 21.20 26.11
C ASP A 82 9.99 19.68 26.13
N ALA A 83 9.39 19.16 27.21
CA ALA A 83 9.03 17.76 27.38
C ALA A 83 8.11 17.26 26.26
N ALA A 84 7.18 18.08 25.76
CA ALA A 84 6.26 17.68 24.70
C ALA A 84 7.01 17.21 23.42
N SER A 85 8.06 17.95 23.03
CA SER A 85 8.88 17.60 21.86
C SER A 85 9.70 16.31 22.08
N VAL A 86 10.16 16.08 23.31
CA VAL A 86 10.89 14.86 23.67
C VAL A 86 9.94 13.65 23.71
N ILE A 87 8.73 13.83 24.25
CA ILE A 87 7.67 12.81 24.29
C ILE A 87 7.30 12.34 22.88
N GLU A 88 7.17 13.28 21.93
CA GLU A 88 6.93 12.96 20.52
C GLU A 88 8.08 12.12 19.95
N ALA A 89 9.34 12.56 20.12
CA ALA A 89 10.51 11.80 19.66
C ALA A 89 10.62 10.39 20.29
N ILE A 90 10.26 10.24 21.57
CA ILE A 90 10.22 8.95 22.26
C ILE A 90 9.12 8.06 21.68
N THR A 91 7.92 8.61 21.47
CA THR A 91 6.77 7.90 20.91
C THR A 91 7.08 7.42 19.49
N ASP A 92 7.68 8.27 18.67
CA ASP A 92 8.14 7.92 17.32
C ASP A 92 9.20 6.82 17.36
N ALA A 93 10.17 6.91 18.28
CA ALA A 93 11.18 5.88 18.45
C ALA A 93 10.55 4.52 18.84
N LEU A 94 9.59 4.50 19.76
CA LEU A 94 8.85 3.30 20.16
C LEU A 94 8.05 2.72 18.98
N GLY A 95 7.36 3.57 18.22
CA GLY A 95 6.63 3.19 17.02
C GLY A 95 7.53 2.52 15.98
N ARG A 96 8.68 3.12 15.67
CA ARG A 96 9.68 2.57 14.75
C ARG A 96 10.22 1.21 15.20
N ILE A 97 10.49 1.04 16.50
CA ILE A 97 10.94 -0.26 17.05
C ILE A 97 9.86 -1.33 16.90
N ALA A 98 8.60 -0.99 17.19
CA ALA A 98 7.48 -1.91 17.06
C ALA A 98 7.29 -2.34 15.60
N GLU A 99 7.38 -1.40 14.65
CA GLU A 99 7.29 -1.68 13.22
C GLU A 99 8.42 -2.58 12.73
N ALA A 100 9.67 -2.28 13.10
CA ALA A 100 10.83 -3.11 12.76
C ALA A 100 10.69 -4.53 13.33
N SER A 101 10.22 -4.66 14.58
CA SER A 101 9.98 -5.95 15.23
C SER A 101 8.88 -6.76 14.53
N ALA A 102 7.78 -6.10 14.14
CA ALA A 102 6.70 -6.72 13.38
C ALA A 102 7.20 -7.23 12.03
N ARG A 103 8.01 -6.43 11.32
CA ARG A 103 8.62 -6.83 10.04
C ARG A 103 9.52 -8.06 10.19
N VAL A 104 10.39 -8.09 11.20
CA VAL A 104 11.21 -9.29 11.51
C VAL A 104 10.33 -10.51 11.80
N GLY A 105 9.20 -10.32 12.49
CA GLY A 105 8.19 -11.36 12.70
C GLY A 105 7.64 -11.94 11.38
N LEU A 106 7.24 -11.06 10.46
CA LEU A 106 6.74 -11.45 9.13
C LEU A 106 7.82 -12.16 8.30
N LEU A 107 9.07 -11.67 8.32
CA LEU A 107 10.18 -12.31 7.62
C LEU A 107 10.42 -13.75 8.12
N ARG A 108 10.38 -13.96 9.44
CA ARG A 108 10.46 -15.32 10.01
C ARG A 108 9.29 -16.20 9.59
N GLN A 109 8.09 -15.64 9.44
CA GLN A 109 6.93 -16.39 8.92
C GLN A 109 7.15 -16.81 7.47
N VAL A 110 7.65 -15.91 6.61
CA VAL A 110 8.03 -16.22 5.22
C VAL A 110 9.06 -17.35 5.16
N GLU A 111 10.09 -17.28 6.00
CA GLU A 111 11.15 -18.30 6.05
C GLU A 111 10.62 -19.67 6.47
N ARG A 112 9.60 -19.70 7.33
CA ARG A 112 8.99 -20.92 7.89
C ARG A 112 7.85 -21.51 7.06
N LEU A 113 7.46 -20.89 5.94
CA LEU A 113 6.37 -21.40 5.10
C LEU A 113 6.65 -22.86 4.67
N PRO A 114 5.79 -23.83 5.03
CA PRO A 114 5.96 -25.22 4.63
C PRO A 114 5.55 -25.39 3.17
N GLY A 115 6.52 -25.54 2.26
CA GLY A 115 6.26 -25.44 0.81
C GLY A 115 5.15 -26.33 0.26
N ALA A 116 5.01 -27.57 0.75
CA ALA A 116 3.99 -28.50 0.28
C ALA A 116 2.60 -28.38 0.95
N LYS A 117 2.47 -27.64 2.06
CA LYS A 117 1.25 -27.60 2.89
C LYS A 117 0.67 -26.20 3.10
N THR A 118 1.29 -25.18 2.52
CA THR A 118 0.85 -23.79 2.72
C THR A 118 -0.38 -23.52 1.86
N ALA A 119 -1.46 -23.01 2.46
CA ALA A 119 -2.64 -22.58 1.72
C ALA A 119 -2.35 -21.25 1.00
N PRO A 120 -2.84 -21.04 -0.25
CA PRO A 120 -2.66 -19.77 -0.95
C PRO A 120 -3.19 -18.55 -0.18
N ALA A 121 -4.27 -18.71 0.60
CA ALA A 121 -4.83 -17.63 1.42
C ALA A 121 -3.86 -17.13 2.51
N ASP A 122 -3.08 -18.02 3.11
CA ASP A 122 -2.08 -17.67 4.12
C ASP A 122 -0.94 -16.86 3.49
N VAL A 123 -0.51 -17.28 2.29
CA VAL A 123 0.52 -16.58 1.51
C VAL A 123 0.03 -15.19 1.09
N ASN A 124 -1.24 -15.07 0.67
CA ASN A 124 -1.85 -13.80 0.33
C ASN A 124 -1.86 -12.84 1.52
N THR A 125 -2.27 -13.34 2.69
CA THR A 125 -2.28 -12.56 3.94
C THR A 125 -0.89 -12.06 4.29
N LEU A 126 0.11 -12.94 4.18
CA LEU A 126 1.50 -12.60 4.47
C LEU A 126 2.08 -11.60 3.45
N ALA A 127 1.81 -11.78 2.15
CA ALA A 127 2.26 -10.87 1.10
C ALA A 127 1.71 -9.45 1.30
N ARG A 128 0.43 -9.32 1.67
CA ARG A 128 -0.20 -8.04 2.01
C ARG A 128 0.39 -7.39 3.25
N ALA A 129 0.59 -8.18 4.31
CA ALA A 129 1.20 -7.68 5.54
C ALA A 129 2.64 -7.16 5.33
N LEU A 130 3.41 -7.83 4.46
CA LEU A 130 4.74 -7.39 4.03
C LEU A 130 4.68 -6.14 3.17
N TRP A 131 3.69 -6.02 2.27
CA TRP A 131 3.51 -4.84 1.43
C TRP A 131 3.20 -3.57 2.24
N ARG A 132 2.32 -3.69 3.24
CA ARG A 132 2.03 -2.59 4.18
C ARG A 132 3.27 -2.14 4.97
N ARG A 133 4.23 -3.04 5.20
CA ARG A 133 5.49 -2.80 5.93
C ARG A 133 6.70 -2.90 5.02
N ARG A 134 6.53 -2.53 3.74
CA ARG A 134 7.52 -2.70 2.68
C ARG A 134 8.85 -2.07 3.07
N HIS A 135 9.92 -2.84 2.90
CA HIS A 135 11.28 -2.42 3.18
C HIS A 135 12.23 -3.15 2.21
N PRO A 136 13.33 -2.53 1.77
CA PRO A 136 14.25 -3.13 0.78
C PRO A 136 14.74 -4.54 1.16
N GLU A 137 14.90 -4.83 2.46
CA GLU A 137 15.37 -6.13 2.96
C GLU A 137 14.38 -7.29 2.74
N ILE A 138 13.10 -6.99 2.50
CA ILE A 138 12.04 -8.00 2.33
C ILE A 138 12.25 -8.78 1.03
N LEU A 139 12.76 -8.13 -0.02
CA LEU A 139 12.88 -8.71 -1.35
C LEU A 139 13.67 -10.02 -1.33
N LEU A 140 14.81 -10.05 -0.63
CA LEU A 140 15.66 -11.25 -0.55
C LEU A 140 14.95 -12.42 0.14
N ALA A 141 14.19 -12.17 1.19
CA ALA A 141 13.43 -13.22 1.89
C ALA A 141 12.30 -13.77 1.01
N VAL A 142 11.60 -12.88 0.30
CA VAL A 142 10.55 -13.24 -0.67
C VAL A 142 11.13 -14.10 -1.78
N GLN A 143 12.25 -13.70 -2.40
CA GLN A 143 12.92 -14.47 -3.45
C GLN A 143 13.32 -15.88 -2.98
N ARG A 144 13.88 -16.02 -1.77
CA ARG A 144 14.19 -17.34 -1.19
C ARG A 144 12.93 -18.19 -0.96
N ALA A 145 11.82 -17.59 -0.56
CA ALA A 145 10.56 -18.32 -0.41
C ALA A 145 10.01 -18.78 -1.76
N LEU A 146 10.08 -17.93 -2.79
CA LEU A 146 9.65 -18.27 -4.15
C LEU A 146 10.41 -19.46 -4.73
N GLY A 147 11.70 -19.64 -4.40
CA GLY A 147 12.47 -20.82 -4.80
C GLY A 147 12.03 -22.14 -4.14
N ARG A 148 11.17 -22.10 -3.11
CA ARG A 148 10.69 -23.28 -2.35
C ARG A 148 9.21 -23.57 -2.56
N LEU A 149 8.42 -22.57 -2.93
CA LEU A 149 6.97 -22.68 -3.11
C LEU A 149 6.63 -23.06 -4.55
N THR A 150 5.62 -23.91 -4.72
CA THR A 150 5.08 -24.24 -6.05
C THR A 150 3.87 -23.37 -6.37
N MET A 151 3.48 -23.35 -7.64
CA MET A 151 2.20 -22.80 -8.05
C MET A 151 1.02 -23.69 -7.63
N PRO A 152 -0.15 -23.10 -7.32
CA PRO A 152 -0.50 -21.67 -7.30
C PRO A 152 -0.13 -20.93 -6.00
N THR A 153 0.42 -21.64 -5.01
CA THR A 153 0.67 -21.11 -3.65
C THR A 153 1.58 -19.88 -3.63
N ALA A 154 2.52 -19.76 -4.57
CA ALA A 154 3.48 -18.66 -4.63
C ALA A 154 2.95 -17.35 -5.26
N ALA A 155 1.73 -17.33 -5.80
CA ALA A 155 1.20 -16.26 -6.65
C ALA A 155 1.35 -14.85 -6.05
N SER A 156 0.83 -14.60 -4.84
CA SER A 156 0.91 -13.27 -4.23
C SER A 156 2.32 -12.87 -3.79
N LEU A 157 3.20 -13.82 -3.50
CA LEU A 157 4.61 -13.50 -3.21
C LEU A 157 5.38 -13.09 -4.47
N ARG A 158 5.01 -13.60 -5.64
CA ARG A 158 5.55 -13.11 -6.91
C ARG A 158 5.05 -11.73 -7.24
N GLY A 159 3.75 -11.49 -7.08
CA GLY A 159 3.18 -10.14 -7.19
C GLY A 159 3.90 -9.15 -6.28
N LEU A 160 4.16 -9.53 -5.03
CA LEU A 160 4.93 -8.73 -4.09
C LEU A 160 6.39 -8.52 -4.56
N ALA A 161 7.06 -9.55 -5.06
CA ALA A 161 8.43 -9.42 -5.56
C ALA A 161 8.53 -8.40 -6.70
N VAL A 162 7.59 -8.44 -7.65
CA VAL A 162 7.52 -7.45 -8.74
C VAL A 162 7.36 -6.03 -8.19
N LEU A 163 6.48 -5.83 -7.22
CA LEU A 163 6.25 -4.52 -6.59
C LEU A 163 7.45 -3.99 -5.79
N LEU A 164 8.25 -4.89 -5.20
CA LEU A 164 9.44 -4.51 -4.43
C LEU A 164 10.67 -4.28 -5.32
N GLU A 165 10.72 -4.89 -6.49
CA GLU A 165 11.85 -4.83 -7.41
C GLU A 165 11.76 -3.64 -8.37
N LYS A 166 10.55 -3.29 -8.82
CA LYS A 166 10.35 -2.29 -9.88
C LYS A 166 10.05 -0.91 -9.31
N SER A 167 10.69 0.11 -9.86
CA SER A 167 10.22 1.48 -9.73
C SER A 167 8.82 1.66 -10.34
N PRO A 168 8.07 2.73 -9.99
CA PRO A 168 6.77 3.01 -10.61
C PRO A 168 6.81 3.05 -12.14
N GLU A 169 7.85 3.64 -12.71
CA GLU A 169 8.04 3.76 -14.16
C GLU A 169 8.29 2.39 -14.81
N GLU A 170 9.18 1.59 -14.23
CA GLU A 170 9.46 0.22 -14.70
C GLU A 170 8.24 -0.69 -14.56
N LEU A 171 7.43 -0.49 -13.51
CA LEU A 171 6.20 -1.23 -13.30
C LEU A 171 5.18 -0.89 -14.40
N GLY A 172 5.05 0.39 -14.78
CA GLY A 172 4.20 0.80 -15.90
C GLY A 172 4.55 0.09 -17.20
N VAL A 173 5.84 0.12 -17.57
CA VAL A 173 6.34 -0.59 -18.76
C VAL A 173 6.08 -2.10 -18.67
N TRP A 174 6.30 -2.69 -17.49
CA TRP A 174 6.07 -4.12 -17.27
C TRP A 174 4.58 -4.52 -17.40
N VAL A 175 3.65 -3.65 -16.98
CA VAL A 175 2.21 -3.90 -17.14
C VAL A 175 1.81 -3.83 -18.61
N GLU A 176 2.39 -2.93 -19.39
CA GLU A 176 2.09 -2.76 -20.81
C GLU A 176 2.73 -3.86 -21.69
N ASP A 177 3.76 -4.53 -21.20
CA ASP A 177 4.46 -5.59 -21.92
C ASP A 177 3.51 -6.78 -22.25
N PRO A 178 3.27 -7.09 -23.54
CA PRO A 178 2.43 -8.21 -23.95
C PRO A 178 3.07 -9.58 -23.67
N ALA A 179 4.38 -9.65 -23.43
CA ALA A 179 5.08 -10.90 -23.09
C ALA A 179 4.80 -11.35 -21.64
N VAL A 180 4.37 -10.44 -20.77
CA VAL A 180 3.98 -10.73 -19.38
C VAL A 180 2.55 -11.27 -19.35
N SER A 181 2.35 -12.42 -18.70
CA SER A 181 1.02 -13.05 -18.68
C SER A 181 0.01 -12.26 -17.84
N ILE A 182 -1.28 -12.40 -18.17
CA ILE A 182 -2.37 -11.76 -17.42
C ILE A 182 -2.44 -12.29 -15.99
N GLU A 183 -2.12 -13.58 -15.78
CA GLU A 183 -2.01 -14.18 -14.44
C GLU A 183 -0.98 -13.42 -13.57
N GLN A 184 0.23 -13.16 -14.09
CA GLN A 184 1.26 -12.42 -13.38
C GLN A 184 0.82 -10.99 -13.04
N LYS A 185 0.14 -10.31 -13.97
CA LYS A 185 -0.39 -8.97 -13.71
C LYS A 185 -1.50 -9.00 -12.63
N ALA A 186 -2.31 -10.07 -12.58
CA ALA A 186 -3.34 -10.26 -11.54
C ALA A 186 -2.75 -10.53 -10.14
N GLU A 187 -1.56 -11.15 -10.07
CA GLU A 187 -0.82 -11.34 -8.82
C GLU A 187 -0.40 -10.02 -8.20
N VAL A 188 0.07 -9.07 -9.02
CA VAL A 188 0.40 -7.71 -8.58
C VAL A 188 -0.83 -6.99 -8.04
N LEU A 189 -1.94 -7.01 -8.80
CA LEU A 189 -3.22 -6.43 -8.34
C LEU A 189 -3.67 -7.01 -6.99
N THR A 190 -3.43 -8.31 -6.78
CA THR A 190 -3.82 -8.99 -5.54
C THR A 190 -3.14 -8.45 -4.30
N VAL A 191 -1.88 -8.02 -4.43
CA VAL A 191 -1.11 -7.38 -3.36
C VAL A 191 -1.53 -5.92 -3.20
N LEU A 192 -1.69 -5.20 -4.31
CA LEU A 192 -2.09 -3.79 -4.32
C LEU A 192 -3.50 -3.53 -3.74
N GLU A 193 -4.37 -4.55 -3.66
CA GLU A 193 -5.63 -4.44 -2.92
C GLU A 193 -5.44 -4.00 -1.47
N GLU A 194 -4.33 -4.38 -0.83
CA GLU A 194 -4.03 -3.98 0.55
C GLU A 194 -3.80 -2.47 0.68
N GLU A 195 -3.03 -1.89 -0.24
CA GLU A 195 -2.62 -0.49 -0.23
C GLU A 195 -2.07 -0.12 -1.62
N VAL A 196 -2.45 1.05 -2.13
CA VAL A 196 -1.84 1.64 -3.33
C VAL A 196 -1.12 2.92 -2.93
N PRO A 197 0.22 2.93 -2.75
CA PRO A 197 0.98 4.14 -2.45
C PRO A 197 0.73 5.23 -3.49
N ASP A 198 0.82 6.50 -3.10
CA ASP A 198 0.60 7.64 -4.02
C ASP A 198 1.57 7.61 -5.21
N THR A 199 2.78 7.10 -5.01
CA THR A 199 3.77 6.89 -6.07
C THR A 199 3.33 5.88 -7.13
N LEU A 200 2.39 4.97 -6.83
CA LEU A 200 1.87 3.97 -7.78
C LEU A 200 0.53 4.36 -8.41
N VAL A 201 -0.12 5.43 -7.95
CA VAL A 201 -1.36 5.92 -8.58
C VAL A 201 -1.17 6.24 -10.08
N PRO A 202 -0.06 6.86 -10.52
CA PRO A 202 0.20 7.11 -11.95
C PRO A 202 0.34 5.85 -12.81
N VAL A 203 0.55 4.67 -12.20
CA VAL A 203 0.70 3.38 -12.89
C VAL A 203 -0.65 2.72 -13.18
N LEU A 204 -1.70 3.06 -12.42
CA LEU A 204 -3.03 2.46 -12.55
C LEU A 204 -3.66 2.57 -13.95
N PRO A 205 -3.48 3.67 -14.73
CA PRO A 205 -3.92 3.73 -16.11
C PRO A 205 -3.43 2.56 -16.99
N ALA A 206 -2.20 2.07 -16.79
CA ALA A 206 -1.68 0.92 -17.54
C ALA A 206 -2.42 -0.38 -17.20
N PHE A 207 -2.78 -0.58 -15.93
CA PHE A 207 -3.61 -1.71 -15.50
C PHE A 207 -5.04 -1.60 -16.06
N ILE A 208 -5.61 -0.39 -16.06
CA ILE A 208 -6.95 -0.13 -16.63
C ILE A 208 -6.94 -0.41 -18.13
N PHE A 209 -5.94 0.06 -18.86
CA PHE A 209 -5.79 -0.19 -20.30
C PHE A 209 -5.68 -1.70 -20.57
N THR A 210 -4.81 -2.40 -19.84
CA THR A 210 -4.68 -3.86 -19.96
C THR A 210 -6.01 -4.57 -19.72
N ALA A 211 -6.77 -4.14 -18.71
CA ALA A 211 -8.08 -4.72 -18.41
C ALA A 211 -9.12 -4.41 -19.49
N SER A 212 -9.10 -3.21 -20.07
CA SER A 212 -9.92 -2.80 -21.22
C SER A 212 -9.71 -3.75 -22.41
N VAL A 213 -8.44 -4.08 -22.72
CA VAL A 213 -8.08 -5.06 -23.78
C VAL A 213 -8.58 -6.47 -23.45
N GLN A 214 -8.57 -6.88 -22.18
CA GLN A 214 -9.04 -8.20 -21.74
C GLN A 214 -10.57 -8.31 -21.61
N ALA A 215 -11.29 -7.18 -21.55
CA ALA A 215 -12.72 -7.15 -21.27
C ALA A 215 -13.56 -8.00 -22.24
N PRO A 216 -13.36 -7.96 -23.57
CA PRO A 216 -14.13 -8.80 -24.50
C PRO A 216 -13.99 -10.30 -24.23
N LEU A 217 -12.78 -10.76 -23.86
CA LEU A 217 -12.55 -12.16 -23.49
C LEU A 217 -13.25 -12.51 -22.17
N ALA A 218 -13.14 -11.61 -21.19
CA ALA A 218 -13.76 -11.77 -19.87
C ALA A 218 -15.30 -11.79 -19.89
N VAL A 219 -15.95 -11.24 -20.92
CA VAL A 219 -17.41 -11.31 -21.09
C VAL A 219 -17.87 -12.76 -21.29
N HIS A 220 -17.14 -13.53 -22.10
CA HIS A 220 -17.63 -14.81 -22.61
C HIS A 220 -17.24 -16.01 -21.75
N GLU A 221 -16.13 -15.95 -21.03
CA GLU A 221 -15.55 -17.08 -20.32
C GLU A 221 -15.04 -16.69 -18.93
N ARG A 222 -15.17 -17.63 -17.98
CA ARG A 222 -14.48 -17.52 -16.69
C ARG A 222 -13.04 -17.98 -16.92
N GLY A 223 -12.08 -17.15 -16.54
CA GLY A 223 -10.66 -17.44 -16.73
C GLY A 223 -9.80 -16.27 -16.26
N GLU A 224 -8.55 -16.25 -16.71
CA GLU A 224 -7.55 -15.24 -16.32
C GLU A 224 -8.00 -13.81 -16.62
N ALA A 225 -8.60 -13.57 -17.80
CA ALA A 225 -9.13 -12.26 -18.18
C ALA A 225 -10.22 -11.76 -17.21
N SER A 226 -11.22 -12.61 -16.90
CA SER A 226 -12.26 -12.28 -15.93
C SER A 226 -11.69 -12.10 -14.53
N TYR A 227 -10.73 -12.94 -14.13
CA TYR A 227 -10.08 -12.82 -12.83
C TYR A 227 -9.33 -11.49 -12.71
N TYR A 228 -8.53 -11.13 -13.71
CA TYR A 228 -7.79 -9.86 -13.75
C TYR A 228 -8.71 -8.64 -13.63
N CYS A 229 -9.79 -8.59 -14.43
CA CYS A 229 -10.78 -7.51 -14.37
C CYS A 229 -11.44 -7.44 -12.98
N GLU A 230 -11.79 -8.59 -12.40
CA GLU A 230 -12.36 -8.64 -11.05
C GLU A 230 -11.39 -8.11 -9.98
N ARG A 231 -10.10 -8.46 -10.03
CA ARG A 231 -9.09 -7.92 -9.09
C ARG A 231 -8.90 -6.42 -9.25
N LEU A 232 -8.86 -5.93 -10.50
CA LEU A 232 -8.77 -4.49 -10.76
C LEU A 232 -9.96 -3.74 -10.16
N PHE A 233 -11.19 -4.24 -10.36
CA PHE A 233 -12.37 -3.62 -9.76
C PHE A 233 -12.31 -3.63 -8.24
N ILE A 234 -11.90 -4.73 -7.60
CA ILE A 234 -11.76 -4.79 -6.14
C ILE A 234 -10.78 -3.73 -5.65
N LEU A 235 -9.59 -3.64 -6.26
CA LEU A 235 -8.60 -2.62 -5.93
C LEU A 235 -9.19 -1.22 -6.05
N LEU A 236 -9.85 -0.91 -7.18
CA LEU A 236 -10.44 0.41 -7.41
C LEU A 236 -11.56 0.73 -6.42
N PHE A 237 -12.36 -0.25 -5.99
CA PHE A 237 -13.39 -0.04 -4.97
C PHE A 237 -12.80 0.21 -3.59
N LEU A 238 -11.78 -0.57 -3.19
CA LEU A 238 -11.14 -0.42 -1.88
C LEU A 238 -10.48 0.96 -1.72
N HIS A 239 -10.04 1.56 -2.82
CA HIS A 239 -9.32 2.84 -2.82
C HIS A 239 -10.06 3.95 -3.59
N ALA A 240 -11.38 3.82 -3.78
CA ALA A 240 -12.15 4.63 -4.73
C ALA A 240 -12.05 6.14 -4.49
N GLU A 241 -12.16 6.56 -3.22
CA GLU A 241 -12.19 7.97 -2.83
C GLU A 241 -10.90 8.72 -3.20
N ARG A 242 -9.76 8.03 -3.16
CA ARG A 242 -8.46 8.62 -3.50
C ARG A 242 -8.07 8.37 -4.95
N VAL A 243 -8.26 7.15 -5.43
CA VAL A 243 -7.77 6.71 -6.74
C VAL A 243 -8.61 7.28 -7.88
N ILE A 244 -9.95 7.17 -7.82
CA ILE A 244 -10.80 7.54 -8.95
C ILE A 244 -10.68 9.03 -9.31
N PRO A 245 -10.66 9.98 -8.35
CA PRO A 245 -10.44 11.39 -8.65
C PRO A 245 -9.05 11.70 -9.22
N ALA A 246 -8.03 10.92 -8.84
CA ALA A 246 -6.66 11.09 -9.32
C ALA A 246 -6.44 10.56 -10.76
N LEU A 247 -7.38 9.78 -11.31
CA LEU A 247 -7.28 9.28 -12.68
C LEU A 247 -7.47 10.39 -13.72
N THR A 248 -6.68 10.33 -14.79
CA THR A 248 -6.85 11.20 -15.96
C THR A 248 -8.23 11.00 -16.61
N ALA A 249 -8.68 11.99 -17.39
CA ALA A 249 -9.94 11.86 -18.12
C ALA A 249 -9.93 10.65 -19.08
N ALA A 250 -8.79 10.39 -19.74
CA ALA A 250 -8.60 9.24 -20.62
C ALA A 250 -8.71 7.91 -19.85
N ALA A 251 -8.04 7.78 -18.70
CA ALA A 251 -8.11 6.56 -17.88
C ALA A 251 -9.53 6.32 -17.34
N ARG A 252 -10.27 7.38 -16.98
CA ARG A 252 -11.68 7.26 -16.57
C ARG A 252 -12.59 6.84 -17.72
N ALA A 253 -12.35 7.33 -18.94
CA ALA A 253 -13.08 6.91 -20.13
C ALA A 253 -12.82 5.43 -20.46
N GLU A 254 -11.56 4.98 -20.39
CA GLU A 254 -11.20 3.57 -20.55
C GLU A 254 -11.87 2.68 -19.49
N LEU A 255 -11.82 3.10 -18.21
CA LEU A 255 -12.47 2.38 -17.12
C LEU A 255 -14.00 2.29 -17.34
N ARG A 256 -14.64 3.35 -17.83
CA ARG A 256 -16.06 3.33 -18.22
C ARG A 256 -16.32 2.37 -19.37
N GLY A 257 -15.50 2.40 -20.43
CA GLY A 257 -15.64 1.52 -21.60
C GLY A 257 -15.51 0.04 -21.21
N MET A 258 -14.52 -0.28 -20.39
CA MET A 258 -14.35 -1.60 -19.79
C MET A 258 -15.58 -2.01 -18.96
N ALA A 259 -16.04 -1.15 -18.05
CA ALA A 259 -17.20 -1.43 -17.21
C ALA A 259 -18.46 -1.69 -18.06
N ARG A 260 -18.73 -0.85 -19.07
CA ARG A 260 -19.85 -1.05 -20.01
C ARG A 260 -19.78 -2.41 -20.71
N THR A 261 -18.59 -2.82 -21.14
CA THR A 261 -18.37 -4.11 -21.80
C THR A 261 -18.70 -5.27 -20.86
N LEU A 262 -18.27 -5.17 -19.60
CA LEU A 262 -18.41 -6.24 -18.61
C LEU A 262 -19.78 -6.31 -17.94
N VAL A 263 -20.69 -5.34 -18.15
CA VAL A 263 -22.10 -5.46 -17.69
C VAL A 263 -22.75 -6.74 -18.22
N ALA A 264 -22.41 -7.13 -19.46
CA ALA A 264 -22.92 -8.34 -20.11
C ALA A 264 -22.13 -9.62 -19.78
N ALA A 265 -21.18 -9.58 -18.84
CA ALA A 265 -20.33 -10.73 -18.55
C ALA A 265 -21.12 -11.92 -17.99
N LYS A 266 -20.80 -13.14 -18.45
CA LYS A 266 -21.38 -14.38 -17.91
C LYS A 266 -21.03 -14.61 -16.43
N SER A 267 -19.93 -14.06 -15.95
CA SER A 267 -19.62 -14.04 -14.51
C SER A 267 -20.50 -12.98 -13.85
N GLN A 268 -21.51 -13.42 -13.10
CA GLN A 268 -22.38 -12.53 -12.33
C GLN A 268 -21.58 -11.63 -11.37
N ARG A 269 -20.48 -12.13 -10.78
CA ARG A 269 -19.59 -11.32 -9.94
C ARG A 269 -18.90 -10.22 -10.72
N CYS A 270 -18.42 -10.53 -11.93
CA CYS A 270 -17.81 -9.55 -12.82
C CYS A 270 -18.83 -8.50 -13.28
N ALA A 271 -20.02 -8.93 -13.72
CA ALA A 271 -21.09 -8.05 -14.15
C ALA A 271 -21.55 -7.08 -13.04
N LEU A 272 -21.78 -7.58 -11.82
CA LEU A 272 -22.16 -6.74 -10.69
C LEU A 272 -21.09 -5.72 -10.32
N ARG A 273 -19.81 -6.11 -10.37
CA ARG A 273 -18.70 -5.18 -10.14
C ARG A 273 -18.59 -4.15 -11.26
N ALA A 274 -18.78 -4.54 -12.52
CA ALA A 274 -18.78 -3.63 -13.65
C ALA A 274 -19.89 -2.58 -13.52
N VAL A 275 -21.11 -3.02 -13.18
CA VAL A 275 -22.25 -2.14 -12.88
C VAL A 275 -21.93 -1.20 -11.72
N SER A 276 -21.40 -1.74 -10.62
CA SER A 276 -21.00 -0.93 -9.48
C SER A 276 -19.91 0.09 -9.83
N MET A 277 -19.05 -0.19 -10.82
CA MET A 277 -18.02 0.76 -11.25
C MET A 277 -18.63 1.95 -12.02
N LEU A 278 -19.72 1.72 -12.77
CA LEU A 278 -20.45 2.80 -13.45
C LEU A 278 -21.03 3.83 -12.47
N GLN A 279 -21.18 3.50 -11.18
CA GLN A 279 -21.53 4.52 -10.20
C GLN A 279 -20.49 5.64 -10.14
N PHE A 280 -19.21 5.35 -10.39
CA PHE A 280 -18.11 6.31 -10.29
C PHE A 280 -17.76 6.97 -11.62
N VAL A 281 -17.79 6.21 -12.71
CA VAL A 281 -17.33 6.67 -14.04
C VAL A 281 -18.45 6.77 -15.07
N GLY A 282 -19.67 6.35 -14.73
CA GLY A 282 -20.79 6.32 -15.64
C GLY A 282 -21.37 7.70 -15.96
N GLN A 283 -22.04 7.76 -17.11
CA GLN A 283 -22.70 8.92 -17.69
C GLN A 283 -24.15 8.57 -18.07
N SER A 284 -24.96 9.59 -18.40
CA SER A 284 -26.39 9.42 -18.71
C SER A 284 -26.68 8.39 -19.81
N GLU A 285 -25.79 8.24 -20.79
CA GLU A 285 -25.90 7.25 -21.87
C GLU A 285 -25.81 5.79 -21.38
N ASP A 286 -25.28 5.56 -20.17
CA ASP A 286 -25.15 4.24 -19.57
C ASP A 286 -26.48 3.75 -18.96
N LEU A 287 -27.46 4.63 -18.76
CA LEU A 287 -28.74 4.27 -18.16
C LEU A 287 -29.50 3.23 -18.98
N ALA A 288 -29.51 3.39 -20.31
CA ALA A 288 -30.14 2.43 -21.21
C ALA A 288 -29.46 1.05 -21.15
N LEU A 289 -28.14 1.02 -20.95
CA LEU A 289 -27.38 -0.22 -20.80
C LEU A 289 -27.76 -0.94 -19.49
N LEU A 290 -27.86 -0.19 -18.38
CA LEU A 290 -28.25 -0.70 -17.07
C LEU A 290 -29.66 -1.27 -17.10
N GLU A 291 -30.61 -0.56 -17.72
CA GLU A 291 -31.99 -1.03 -17.86
C GLU A 291 -32.07 -2.31 -18.71
N ALA A 292 -31.33 -2.38 -19.82
CA ALA A 292 -31.32 -3.54 -20.71
C ALA A 292 -30.74 -4.82 -20.09
N HIS A 293 -29.82 -4.68 -19.13
CA HIS A 293 -29.14 -5.80 -18.47
C HIS A 293 -29.59 -6.02 -17.03
N ARG A 294 -30.66 -5.33 -16.60
CA ARG A 294 -31.20 -5.45 -15.25
C ARG A 294 -31.66 -6.88 -14.97
N PRO A 295 -31.14 -7.55 -13.93
CA PRO A 295 -31.57 -8.90 -13.58
C PRO A 295 -33.03 -8.97 -13.12
N GLU A 296 -33.65 -10.14 -13.26
CA GLU A 296 -34.99 -10.42 -12.72
C GLU A 296 -34.96 -10.56 -11.18
N ASP A 297 -33.85 -11.05 -10.62
CA ASP A 297 -33.68 -11.16 -9.17
C ASP A 297 -33.70 -9.78 -8.51
N ALA A 298 -34.62 -9.58 -7.57
CA ALA A 298 -34.84 -8.29 -6.93
C ALA A 298 -33.62 -7.75 -6.17
N THR A 299 -32.82 -8.63 -5.56
CA THR A 299 -31.64 -8.22 -4.79
C THR A 299 -30.55 -7.70 -5.72
N LEU A 300 -30.31 -8.41 -6.83
CA LEU A 300 -29.33 -7.99 -7.83
C LEU A 300 -29.80 -6.76 -8.60
N ALA A 301 -31.08 -6.67 -8.90
CA ALA A 301 -31.67 -5.56 -9.60
C ALA A 301 -31.57 -4.24 -8.80
N ALA A 302 -31.66 -4.32 -7.46
CA ALA A 302 -31.45 -3.16 -6.60
C ALA A 302 -30.09 -2.49 -6.83
N VAL A 303 -29.03 -3.28 -7.08
CA VAL A 303 -27.70 -2.74 -7.39
C VAL A 303 -27.74 -1.92 -8.68
N PHE A 304 -28.40 -2.41 -9.72
CA PHE A 304 -28.56 -1.66 -10.99
C PHE A 304 -29.37 -0.38 -10.79
N ASP A 305 -30.46 -0.46 -10.03
CA ASP A 305 -31.36 0.66 -9.77
C ASP A 305 -30.66 1.77 -8.96
N ASP A 306 -29.85 1.40 -7.96
CA ASP A 306 -29.07 2.35 -7.17
C ASP A 306 -27.96 3.01 -7.98
N VAL A 307 -27.25 2.24 -8.81
CA VAL A 307 -26.23 2.80 -9.74
C VAL A 307 -26.89 3.76 -10.74
N ALA A 308 -28.03 3.39 -11.33
CA ALA A 308 -28.77 4.25 -12.25
C ALA A 308 -29.21 5.56 -11.56
N ARG A 309 -29.62 5.51 -10.29
CA ARG A 309 -29.94 6.69 -9.49
C ARG A 309 -28.72 7.59 -9.29
N ALA A 310 -27.57 7.00 -8.95
CA ALA A 310 -26.31 7.74 -8.78
C ALA A 310 -25.87 8.44 -10.07
N VAL A 311 -25.98 7.76 -11.22
CA VAL A 311 -25.66 8.33 -12.54
C VAL A 311 -26.59 9.51 -12.87
N ARG A 312 -27.92 9.36 -12.68
CA ARG A 312 -28.89 10.46 -12.89
C ARG A 312 -28.60 11.67 -12.01
N HIS A 313 -28.27 11.43 -10.74
CA HIS A 313 -27.95 12.51 -9.80
C HIS A 313 -26.70 13.28 -10.23
N ARG A 314 -25.63 12.59 -10.64
CA ARG A 314 -24.42 13.27 -11.16
C ARG A 314 -24.70 14.05 -12.44
N ALA A 315 -25.50 13.49 -13.36
CA ALA A 315 -25.85 14.18 -14.59
C ALA A 315 -26.62 15.50 -14.34
N ALA A 316 -27.49 15.52 -13.33
CA ALA A 316 -28.24 16.72 -12.94
C ALA A 316 -27.37 17.81 -12.27
N GLN A 317 -26.18 17.45 -11.76
CA GLN A 317 -25.24 18.39 -11.14
C GLN A 317 -24.31 19.08 -12.15
N ILE A 318 -24.25 18.61 -13.39
CA ILE A 318 -23.47 19.23 -14.45
C ILE A 318 -24.38 20.26 -15.14
N PRO A 319 -24.13 21.58 -15.00
CA PRO A 319 -24.97 22.59 -15.65
C PRO A 319 -24.91 22.42 -17.16
N PRO A 320 -26.02 22.69 -17.90
CA PRO A 320 -26.01 22.59 -19.35
C PRO A 320 -24.98 23.56 -19.93
N VAL A 321 -24.04 23.03 -20.71
CA VAL A 321 -23.11 23.83 -21.50
C VAL A 321 -23.93 24.46 -22.64
N GLY A 322 -24.49 25.64 -22.39
CA GLY A 322 -25.28 26.36 -23.39
C GLY A 322 -26.37 27.25 -22.82
N SER A 323 -26.00 28.26 -22.03
CA SER A 323 -26.77 29.49 -21.89
C SER A 323 -25.83 30.63 -21.46
N ALA A 324 -24.89 30.96 -22.35
CA ALA A 324 -24.31 32.30 -22.40
C ALA A 324 -24.88 32.93 -23.67
N ASP A 325 -25.62 34.01 -23.48
CA ASP A 325 -26.24 34.85 -24.50
C ASP A 325 -25.24 35.34 -25.57
#